data_AF-A0A4U8UEJ1-F1
#
_entry.id   AF-A0A4U8UEJ1-F1
#
_cell.length_a   1.000
_cell.length_b   1.000
_cell.length_c   1.000
_cell.angle_alpha   90.00
_cell.angle_beta   90.00
_cell.angle_gamma   90.00
#
_symmetry.space_group_name_H-M   'P 1'
#
loop_
_entity.id
_entity.type
_entity.pdbx_description
1 polymer ?
#
loop_
_entity_poly.entity_id
_entity_poly.type
_entity_poly.pdbx_seq_one_letter_code
_entity_poly.pdbx_strand_id
1 'polypeptide(L)'
;MSYALNHSTHPINTMDKQVVGRGYQGKDKQTYYLGVFDIMKLLKLNWKELSWKKSTYTQIIEKIKYGCSEDFYHNMTSKDENRQFFKELQSIQRKGIVAMIGTDGLRHTTLWNGNDFVDTALGVSGDFLNHPTYIIRELYFWDLL
;
A
#
# COMPACT_ATOMS: atom_id res chain seq x y z
N MET A 1 -8.79 5.02 2.23
CA MET A 1 -7.45 5.30 2.81
C MET A 1 -7.40 6.58 3.64
N SER A 2 -7.69 7.78 3.08
CA SER A 2 -7.58 9.03 3.87
C SER A 2 -8.32 9.03 5.20
N TYR A 3 -9.52 8.49 5.25
CA TYR A 3 -10.27 8.35 6.50
C TYR A 3 -9.49 7.54 7.54
N ALA A 4 -8.90 6.41 7.16
CA ALA A 4 -8.11 5.56 8.04
C ALA A 4 -6.88 6.30 8.58
N LEU A 5 -6.17 7.05 7.73
CA LEU A 5 -5.04 7.89 8.16
C LEU A 5 -5.49 8.96 9.16
N ASN A 6 -6.54 9.72 8.83
CA ASN A 6 -7.08 10.78 9.68
C ASN A 6 -7.59 10.32 11.04
N HIS A 7 -7.95 9.05 11.18
CA HIS A 7 -8.43 8.43 12.42
C HIS A 7 -7.44 7.40 12.98
N SER A 8 -6.16 7.54 12.62
CA SER A 8 -5.05 6.77 13.18
C SER A 8 -4.13 7.66 14.01
N THR A 9 -2.99 7.11 14.44
CA THR A 9 -1.88 7.87 15.02
C THR A 9 -1.15 8.76 14.01
N HIS A 10 -1.51 8.70 12.72
CA HIS A 10 -0.89 9.48 11.64
C HIS A 10 -1.92 10.28 10.81
N PRO A 11 -2.63 11.27 11.40
CA PRO A 11 -3.55 12.11 10.64
C PRO A 11 -2.87 12.86 9.48
N ILE A 12 -3.56 13.02 8.35
CA ILE A 12 -2.97 13.67 7.16
C ILE A 12 -2.57 15.11 7.47
N ASN A 13 -3.41 15.85 8.20
CA ASN A 13 -3.15 17.25 8.53
C ASN A 13 -1.95 17.46 9.45
N THR A 14 -1.44 16.41 10.11
CA THR A 14 -0.25 16.50 10.97
C THR A 14 1.03 16.05 10.24
N MET A 15 0.93 15.62 8.99
CA MET A 15 2.09 15.22 8.19
C MET A 15 2.86 16.45 7.66
N ASP A 16 4.19 16.39 7.69
CA ASP A 16 5.10 17.49 7.32
C ASP A 16 4.88 18.02 5.90
N LYS A 17 4.52 17.12 4.97
CA LYS A 17 4.36 17.43 3.54
C LYS A 17 2.98 17.04 3.06
N GLN A 18 2.38 17.92 2.28
CA GLN A 18 1.07 17.70 1.67
C GLN A 18 1.19 17.57 0.15
N VAL A 19 0.27 16.83 -0.47
CA VAL A 19 0.11 16.86 -1.93
C VAL A 19 -0.61 18.14 -2.32
N VAL A 20 0.12 19.06 -2.94
CA VAL A 20 -0.33 20.40 -3.32
C VAL A 20 -1.52 20.35 -4.28
N GLY A 21 -2.59 21.10 -3.97
CA GLY A 21 -3.71 21.36 -4.88
C GLY A 21 -4.67 20.19 -5.14
N ARG A 22 -4.56 19.10 -4.37
CA ARG A 22 -5.31 17.85 -4.63
C ARG A 22 -6.11 17.33 -3.44
N GLY A 23 -5.98 17.98 -2.28
CA GLY A 23 -6.69 17.63 -1.06
C GLY A 23 -8.05 18.31 -0.99
N TYR A 24 -9.04 17.58 -0.49
CA TYR A 24 -10.40 18.07 -0.23
C TYR A 24 -10.63 18.12 1.28
N GLN A 25 -11.28 19.17 1.77
CA GLN A 25 -11.59 19.27 3.19
C GLN A 25 -12.96 18.64 3.49
N GLY A 26 -12.99 17.73 4.46
CA GLY A 26 -14.22 17.15 5.00
C GLY A 26 -14.91 18.08 6.00
N LYS A 27 -16.15 17.74 6.38
CA LYS A 27 -16.89 18.47 7.44
C LYS A 27 -16.20 18.42 8.80
N ASP A 28 -15.44 17.37 9.04
CA ASP A 28 -14.57 17.16 10.21
C ASP A 28 -13.27 18.00 10.16
N LYS A 29 -13.13 18.87 9.14
CA LYS A 29 -11.95 19.70 8.87
C LYS A 29 -10.69 18.92 8.51
N GLN A 30 -10.80 17.60 8.29
CA GLN A 30 -9.68 16.76 7.87
C GLN A 30 -9.46 16.86 6.34
N THR A 31 -8.23 16.63 5.90
CA THR A 31 -7.89 16.57 4.47
C THR A 31 -8.07 15.15 3.92
N TYR A 32 -8.67 15.05 2.73
CA TYR A 32 -8.94 13.81 2.03
C TYR A 32 -8.37 13.85 0.62
N TYR A 33 -7.63 12.80 0.26
CA TYR A 33 -7.17 12.55 -1.10
C TYR A 33 -8.00 11.44 -1.71
N LEU A 34 -8.58 11.71 -2.88
CA LEU A 34 -9.53 10.81 -3.54
C LEU A 34 -8.84 9.82 -4.47
N GLY A 35 -7.67 10.17 -5.01
CA GLY A 35 -6.95 9.34 -5.97
C GLY A 35 -5.87 8.46 -5.33
N VAL A 36 -5.72 7.24 -5.83
CA VAL A 36 -4.64 6.31 -5.42
C VAL A 36 -3.25 6.95 -5.57
N PHE A 37 -2.99 7.65 -6.67
CA PHE A 37 -1.70 8.32 -6.87
C PHE A 37 -1.47 9.49 -5.91
N ASP A 38 -2.53 10.20 -5.50
CA ASP A 38 -2.42 11.26 -4.51
C ASP A 38 -2.07 10.66 -3.14
N ILE A 39 -2.69 9.53 -2.76
CA ILE A 39 -2.32 8.76 -1.57
C ILE A 39 -0.87 8.27 -1.66
N MET A 40 -0.48 7.61 -2.75
CA MET A 40 0.89 7.13 -2.94
C MET A 40 1.91 8.27 -2.84
N LYS A 41 1.62 9.43 -3.43
CA LYS A 41 2.49 10.61 -3.35
C LYS A 41 2.58 11.13 -1.91
N LEU A 42 1.47 11.19 -1.18
CA LEU A 42 1.47 11.56 0.24
C LEU A 42 2.36 10.62 1.06
N LEU A 43 2.20 9.30 0.88
CA LEU A 43 3.00 8.31 1.60
C LEU A 43 4.49 8.44 1.26
N LYS A 44 4.84 8.61 -0.02
CA LYS A 44 6.24 8.81 -0.44
C LYS A 44 6.87 10.10 0.10
N LEU A 45 6.07 11.13 0.37
CA LEU A 45 6.55 12.41 0.89
C LEU A 45 6.86 12.39 2.39
N ASN A 46 6.07 11.62 3.16
CA ASN A 46 6.06 11.66 4.63
C ASN A 46 6.58 10.39 5.29
N TRP A 47 6.42 9.24 4.64
CA TRP A 47 7.13 8.02 5.00
C TRP A 47 8.40 7.89 4.15
N LYS A 48 9.06 6.72 4.23
CA LYS A 48 10.25 6.49 3.41
C LYS A 48 9.85 6.54 1.92
N GLU A 49 10.64 7.25 1.13
CA GLU A 49 10.42 7.30 -0.32
C GLU A 49 10.51 5.88 -0.92
N LEU A 50 9.49 5.44 -1.66
CA LEU A 50 9.51 4.19 -2.42
C LEU A 50 9.60 4.50 -3.91
N SER A 51 10.65 4.00 -4.55
CA SER A 51 10.87 4.07 -6.00
C SER A 51 11.53 2.79 -6.49
N TRP A 52 11.59 2.61 -7.82
CA TRP A 52 12.32 1.51 -8.45
C TRP A 52 13.83 1.49 -8.13
N LYS A 53 14.37 2.59 -7.57
CA LYS A 53 15.77 2.70 -7.10
C LYS A 53 15.96 2.24 -5.65
N LYS A 54 14.87 2.04 -4.90
CA LYS A 54 14.90 1.53 -3.53
C LYS A 54 14.92 0.00 -3.50
N SER A 55 15.20 -0.52 -2.32
CA SER A 55 15.34 -1.95 -2.14
C SER A 55 14.06 -2.70 -2.50
N THR A 56 14.17 -3.67 -3.40
CA THR A 56 13.04 -4.52 -3.80
C THR A 56 12.67 -5.50 -2.69
N TYR A 57 11.48 -6.09 -2.76
CA TYR A 57 11.08 -7.18 -1.86
C TYR A 57 12.19 -8.23 -1.66
N THR A 58 12.81 -8.70 -2.75
CA THR A 58 13.90 -9.68 -2.72
C THR A 58 15.12 -9.21 -1.93
N GLN A 59 15.40 -7.90 -1.91
CA GLN A 59 16.56 -7.32 -1.24
C GLN A 59 16.33 -7.11 0.27
N ILE A 60 15.09 -7.02 0.73
CA ILE A 60 14.79 -6.68 2.12
C ILE A 60 14.09 -7.79 2.91
N ILE A 61 13.62 -8.85 2.25
CA ILE A 61 12.86 -9.93 2.89
C ILE A 61 13.62 -10.58 4.04
N GLU A 62 14.94 -10.74 3.91
CA GLU A 62 15.78 -11.26 4.99
C GLU A 62 15.74 -10.34 6.21
N LYS A 63 15.85 -9.02 6.02
CA LYS A 63 15.78 -8.06 7.13
C LYS A 63 14.43 -8.12 7.85
N ILE A 64 13.34 -8.23 7.10
CA ILE A 64 12.00 -8.38 7.69
C ILE A 64 11.93 -9.65 8.54
N LYS A 65 12.48 -10.77 8.05
CA LYS A 65 12.57 -12.03 8.81
C LYS A 65 13.38 -11.87 10.10
N TYR A 66 14.39 -11.02 10.12
CA TYR A 66 15.16 -10.68 11.33
C TYR A 66 14.51 -9.64 12.24
N GLY A 67 13.27 -9.23 11.97
CA GLY A 67 12.53 -8.31 12.84
C GLY A 67 12.60 -6.84 12.43
N CYS A 68 13.30 -6.49 11.36
CA CYS A 68 13.37 -5.10 10.91
C CYS A 68 12.04 -4.62 10.30
N SER A 69 11.71 -3.35 10.56
CA SER A 69 10.61 -2.63 9.89
C SER A 69 11.13 -2.01 8.60
N GLU A 70 10.65 -2.53 7.47
CA GLU A 70 11.14 -2.17 6.14
C GLU A 70 10.00 -2.03 5.14
N ASP A 71 10.02 -0.90 4.42
CA ASP A 71 9.12 -0.62 3.31
C ASP A 71 9.69 -1.20 2.02
N PHE A 72 8.84 -1.64 1.10
CA PHE A 72 9.32 -2.19 -0.17
C PHE A 72 8.41 -1.94 -1.37
N TYR A 73 9.04 -2.15 -2.52
CA TYR A 73 8.40 -2.23 -3.81
C TYR A 73 8.64 -3.62 -4.42
N HIS A 74 7.63 -4.14 -5.09
CA HIS A 74 7.72 -5.40 -5.83
C HIS A 74 7.03 -5.25 -7.20
N ASN A 75 7.68 -5.78 -8.23
CA ASN A 75 7.13 -5.85 -9.57
C ASN A 75 6.77 -7.30 -9.91
N MET A 76 5.68 -7.45 -10.64
CA MET A 76 5.20 -8.74 -11.12
C MET A 76 4.75 -8.59 -12.58
N THR A 77 4.83 -9.67 -13.33
CA THR A 77 4.56 -9.71 -14.76
C THR A 77 3.48 -10.73 -15.14
N SER A 78 3.14 -11.63 -14.22
CA SER A 78 2.17 -12.70 -14.44
C SER A 78 1.23 -12.91 -13.25
N LYS A 79 0.13 -13.63 -13.48
CA LYS A 79 -0.79 -14.03 -12.40
C LYS A 79 -0.18 -15.06 -11.46
N ASP A 80 0.70 -15.92 -11.96
CA ASP A 80 1.40 -16.88 -11.09
C ASP A 80 2.31 -16.16 -10.11
N GLU A 81 3.01 -15.13 -10.58
CA GLU A 81 3.78 -14.23 -9.70
C GLU A 81 2.88 -13.50 -8.70
N ASN A 82 1.70 -13.00 -9.10
CA ASN A 82 0.77 -12.38 -8.14
C ASN A 82 0.33 -13.34 -7.03
N ARG A 83 -0.05 -14.58 -7.39
CA ARG A 83 -0.49 -15.61 -6.44
C ARG A 83 0.63 -16.06 -5.52
N GLN A 84 1.84 -16.20 -6.08
CA GLN A 84 3.03 -16.51 -5.31
C GLN A 84 3.38 -15.38 -4.34
N PHE A 85 3.35 -14.14 -4.82
CA PHE A 85 3.63 -12.96 -4.00
C PHE A 85 2.62 -12.78 -2.87
N PHE A 86 1.34 -13.11 -3.07
CA PHE A 86 0.35 -13.08 -2.00
C PHE A 86 0.76 -13.97 -0.81
N LYS A 87 1.21 -15.20 -1.08
CA LYS A 87 1.69 -16.13 -0.04
C LYS A 87 2.95 -15.62 0.64
N GLU A 88 3.84 -15.02 -0.14
CA GLU A 88 5.05 -14.38 0.36
C GLU A 88 4.73 -13.20 1.29
N LEU A 89 3.76 -12.37 0.93
CA LEU A 89 3.25 -11.28 1.75
C LEU A 89 2.58 -11.77 3.05
N GLN A 90 1.93 -12.93 3.03
CA GLN A 90 1.48 -13.60 4.25
C GLN A 90 2.65 -14.05 5.12
N SER A 91 3.72 -14.54 4.52
CA SER A 91 4.88 -15.07 5.26
C SER A 91 5.66 -14.00 6.04
N ILE A 92 5.58 -12.73 5.64
CA ILE A 92 6.31 -11.67 6.35
C ILE A 92 5.70 -11.31 7.71
N GLN A 93 4.43 -11.67 7.96
CA GLN A 93 3.74 -11.41 9.24
C GLN A 93 3.86 -9.94 9.68
N ARG A 94 3.68 -9.02 8.74
CA ARG A 94 3.69 -7.56 8.94
C ARG A 94 2.34 -6.96 8.62
N LYS A 95 2.04 -5.81 9.22
CA LYS A 95 0.84 -5.02 8.92
C LYS A 95 1.27 -3.76 8.19
N GLY A 96 0.51 -3.34 7.19
CA GLY A 96 0.98 -2.25 6.36
C GLY A 96 -0.10 -1.56 5.55
N ILE A 97 0.32 -0.48 4.89
CA ILE A 97 -0.45 0.15 3.83
C ILE A 97 0.05 -0.44 2.50
N VAL A 98 -0.88 -0.85 1.65
CA VAL A 98 -0.59 -1.41 0.33
C VAL A 98 -1.15 -0.49 -0.75
N ALA A 99 -0.35 -0.21 -1.77
CA ALA A 99 -0.81 0.37 -3.02
C ALA A 99 -0.47 -0.55 -4.20
N MET A 100 -1.40 -0.73 -5.11
CA MET A 100 -1.28 -1.60 -6.27
C MET A 100 -1.57 -0.83 -7.56
N ILE A 101 -0.81 -1.16 -8.59
CA ILE A 101 -1.06 -0.74 -9.97
C ILE A 101 -1.10 -2.01 -10.82
N GLY A 102 -2.20 -2.22 -11.54
CA GLY A 102 -2.42 -3.39 -12.37
C GLY A 102 -2.72 -3.05 -13.84
N THR A 103 -3.10 -4.09 -14.59
CA THR A 103 -3.61 -3.97 -15.95
C THR A 103 -4.94 -3.21 -16.00
N ASP A 104 -5.32 -2.76 -17.19
CA ASP A 104 -6.63 -2.16 -17.47
C ASP A 104 -6.97 -0.95 -16.60
N GLY A 105 -5.93 -0.20 -16.22
CA GLY A 105 -6.07 1.00 -15.39
C GLY A 105 -6.36 0.72 -13.91
N LEU A 106 -6.31 -0.54 -13.47
CA LEU A 106 -6.52 -0.90 -12.06
C LEU A 106 -5.51 -0.18 -11.17
N ARG A 107 -6.03 0.55 -10.19
CA ARG A 107 -5.26 1.20 -9.14
C ARG A 107 -6.01 1.00 -7.84
N HIS A 108 -5.31 0.53 -6.81
CA HIS A 108 -5.94 0.23 -5.54
C HIS A 108 -5.05 0.62 -4.37
N THR A 109 -5.66 1.07 -3.27
CA THR A 109 -4.95 1.28 -2.00
C THR A 109 -5.78 0.70 -0.87
N THR A 110 -5.16 -0.15 -0.06
CA THR A 110 -5.80 -0.86 1.05
C THR A 110 -4.84 -1.03 2.22
N LEU A 111 -5.34 -1.57 3.32
CA LEU A 111 -4.55 -1.99 4.46
C LEU A 111 -4.31 -3.50 4.38
N TRP A 112 -3.13 -3.93 4.78
CA TRP A 112 -2.74 -5.33 4.94
C TRP A 112 -2.68 -5.66 6.43
N ASN A 113 -3.38 -6.71 6.86
CA ASN A 113 -3.48 -7.08 8.27
C ASN A 113 -2.48 -8.16 8.71
N GLY A 114 -1.59 -8.60 7.82
CA GLY A 114 -0.66 -9.71 8.06
C GLY A 114 -1.07 -11.04 7.42
N ASN A 115 -2.33 -11.15 6.98
CA ASN A 115 -2.87 -12.36 6.37
C ASN A 115 -3.72 -12.07 5.12
N ASP A 116 -4.46 -10.98 5.10
CA ASP A 116 -5.32 -10.58 3.98
C ASP A 116 -5.44 -9.04 3.88
N PHE A 117 -5.97 -8.56 2.75
CA PHE A 117 -6.37 -7.18 2.57
C PHE A 117 -7.62 -6.90 3.38
N VAL A 118 -7.62 -5.78 4.12
CA VAL A 118 -8.70 -5.45 5.06
C VAL A 118 -10.03 -5.26 4.35
N ASP A 119 -10.05 -4.64 3.19
CA ASP A 119 -11.26 -4.45 2.38
C ASP A 119 -11.77 -5.74 1.73
N THR A 120 -10.88 -6.69 1.40
CA THR A 120 -11.28 -8.05 1.01
C THR A 120 -11.96 -8.77 2.17
N ALA A 121 -11.35 -8.76 3.36
CA ALA A 121 -11.92 -9.41 4.55
C ALA A 121 -13.28 -8.81 4.95
N LEU A 122 -13.51 -7.53 4.64
CA LEU A 122 -14.79 -6.83 4.84
C LEU A 122 -15.79 -7.01 3.69
N GLY A 123 -15.43 -7.71 2.61
CA GLY A 123 -16.28 -7.90 1.44
C GLY A 123 -16.51 -6.65 0.59
N VAL A 124 -15.66 -5.63 0.73
CA VAL A 124 -15.78 -4.34 0.01
C VAL A 124 -15.08 -4.41 -1.36
N SER A 125 -13.99 -5.17 -1.46
CA SER A 125 -13.25 -5.38 -2.70
C SER A 125 -12.85 -6.84 -2.87
N GLY A 126 -12.44 -7.21 -4.08
CA GLY A 126 -11.78 -8.50 -4.30
C GLY A 126 -10.30 -8.47 -3.92
N ASP A 127 -9.73 -9.63 -3.65
CA ASP A 127 -8.28 -9.80 -3.60
C ASP A 127 -7.70 -9.71 -5.02
N PHE A 128 -7.14 -8.55 -5.35
CA PHE A 128 -6.59 -8.30 -6.68
C PHE A 128 -5.34 -9.11 -7.03
N LEU A 129 -4.59 -9.62 -6.03
CA LEU A 129 -3.47 -10.52 -6.30
C LEU A 129 -3.98 -11.90 -6.75
N ASN A 130 -5.06 -12.40 -6.15
CA ASN A 130 -5.69 -13.67 -6.53
C ASN A 130 -6.79 -13.53 -7.60
N HIS A 131 -7.21 -12.33 -7.96
CA HIS A 131 -8.29 -12.08 -8.94
C HIS A 131 -7.94 -12.63 -10.34
N PRO A 132 -8.86 -13.30 -11.06
CA PRO A 132 -8.53 -13.98 -12.31
C PRO A 132 -8.11 -13.03 -13.45
N THR A 133 -8.68 -11.82 -13.49
CA THR A 133 -8.58 -10.92 -14.66
C THR A 133 -7.42 -9.94 -14.62
N TYR A 134 -7.01 -9.46 -13.44
CA TYR A 134 -6.06 -8.36 -13.34
C TYR A 134 -4.66 -8.85 -13.00
N ILE A 135 -3.65 -8.44 -13.76
CA ILE A 135 -2.25 -8.63 -13.36
C ILE A 135 -1.83 -7.39 -12.59
N ILE A 136 -1.53 -7.53 -11.30
CA ILE A 136 -0.87 -6.47 -10.53
C ILE A 136 0.57 -6.42 -11.00
N ARG A 137 1.00 -5.27 -11.51
CA ARG A 137 2.34 -5.06 -12.05
C ARG A 137 3.28 -4.45 -11.03
N GLU A 138 2.74 -3.61 -10.16
CA GLU A 138 3.48 -2.91 -9.13
C GLU A 138 2.73 -3.00 -7.82
N LEU A 139 3.45 -3.36 -6.76
CA LEU A 139 2.95 -3.32 -5.40
C LEU A 139 3.93 -2.55 -4.52
N TYR A 140 3.39 -1.65 -3.73
CA TYR A 140 4.11 -0.84 -2.76
C TYR A 140 3.58 -1.18 -1.38
N PHE A 141 4.48 -1.43 -0.44
CA PHE A 141 4.17 -1.76 0.94
C PHE A 141 4.90 -0.79 1.87
N TRP A 142 4.14 -0.14 2.76
CA TRP A 142 4.67 0.63 3.88
C TRP A 142 4.34 -0.09 5.17
N ASP A 143 5.35 -0.45 5.95
CA ASP A 143 5.19 -1.14 7.22
C ASP A 143 4.59 -0.19 8.28
N LEU A 144 3.73 -0.71 9.14
CA LEU A 144 3.09 0.03 10.24
C LEU A 144 3.62 -0.41 11.62
N LEU A 145 4.66 -1.24 11.65
CA LEU A 145 5.35 -1.72 12.84
C LEU A 145 6.60 -0.90 13.19
#